data_AF-A0A9D1XP06-F1
#
_entry.id   AF-A0A9D1XP06-F1
#
_cell.length_a   1.000
_cell.length_b   1.000
_cell.length_c   1.000
_cell.angle_alpha   90.00
_cell.angle_beta   90.00
_cell.angle_gamma   90.00
#
_symmetry.space_group_name_H-M   'P 1'
#
loop_
_entity.id
_entity.type
_entity.pdbx_description
1 polymer ?
#
loop_
_entity_poly.entity_id
_entity_poly.type
_entity_poly.pdbx_seq_one_letter_code
_entity_poly.pdbx_strand_id
1 'polypeptide(L)'
;MKNISQTKYNKMHCIKCGEYTEADLAAFNFSKIFAMALENNETWQSLVRLDLRFYYTIRDIFQELHFNSNQEHLGMLQLTVGQVIRQIEFLMKPVTFEQIKNSHHETLLYNNLYIEIYSNHGSSQEKMEDIEMLIRTLSSHQLDDVIVSLPIRIIFDKDDLNNEIPIGIKYNINNRLYEDFQRICPNCGGIFDKQAGYHHEFIIGLAGLARVGKTAYIASLIHQLKKYSLDDFISVSVANYKNNNSFIKFNEEIVAEYEAGKNIIKTGVEDSAEIPLVYISLNIKGVEYNFVFVDMPGEIYSRDDDEGIDFVSEKRHILKSADAIWCCIEPSMINSKYHNTLSKENKQNSFDQLANLANNLNNLYSNKLPACIILTQCDLLKGDFPQLFAPNINVIREYVVDDNNLNMTKVNQHAQYTCDFFKQMASFEATMKELFRGFSFFGIASYGFDVSDKANQNRNVQPSMVELPFLWTLATFGCINAKEIHTTTTILKKTVTNVNDITNQNELYFKGR
;
A
#
# COMPACT_ATOMS: atom_id res chain seq x y z
N MET A 1 37.19 -3.50 17.37
CA MET A 1 35.73 -3.73 17.38
C MET A 1 35.38 -4.36 16.04
N LYS A 2 35.02 -5.66 16.01
CA LYS A 2 34.47 -6.29 14.82
C LYS A 2 33.13 -5.60 14.54
N ASN A 3 32.93 -5.08 13.34
CA ASN A 3 31.62 -4.61 12.89
C ASN A 3 30.65 -5.78 13.06
N ILE A 4 29.79 -5.70 14.06
CA ILE A 4 28.61 -6.58 14.13
C ILE A 4 27.75 -6.13 12.96
N SER A 5 27.71 -6.93 11.90
CA SER A 5 26.77 -6.69 10.80
C SER A 5 25.37 -6.79 11.39
N GLN A 6 24.65 -5.67 11.45
CA GLN A 6 23.23 -5.70 11.77
C GLN A 6 22.54 -6.53 10.68
N THR A 7 21.86 -7.60 11.09
CA THR A 7 20.98 -8.37 10.20
C THR A 7 19.95 -7.42 9.63
N LYS A 8 19.80 -7.40 8.30
CA LYS A 8 18.84 -6.55 7.62
C LYS A 8 17.57 -7.36 7.37
N TYR A 9 16.46 -6.89 7.91
CA TYR A 9 15.12 -7.46 7.66
C TYR A 9 14.36 -6.63 6.62
N ASN A 10 13.39 -7.26 5.97
CA ASN A 10 12.43 -6.54 5.14
C ASN A 10 11.56 -5.61 6.00
N LYS A 11 11.14 -4.50 5.40
CA LYS A 11 10.22 -3.54 6.03
C LYS A 11 8.78 -3.94 5.77
N MET A 12 7.92 -3.65 6.75
CA MET A 12 6.47 -3.81 6.67
C MET A 12 5.83 -2.44 6.89
N HIS A 13 5.21 -1.84 5.87
CA HIS A 13 4.58 -0.53 6.02
C HIS A 13 3.14 -0.66 6.51
N CYS A 14 2.78 0.11 7.52
CA CYS A 14 1.44 0.09 8.07
C CYS A 14 0.51 0.94 7.20
N ILE A 15 -0.51 0.30 6.64
CA ILE A 15 -1.54 0.98 5.85
C ILE A 15 -2.38 1.99 6.64
N LYS A 16 -2.44 1.82 7.97
CA LYS A 16 -3.24 2.66 8.88
C LYS A 16 -2.46 3.90 9.34
N CYS A 17 -1.24 3.73 9.85
CA CYS A 17 -0.44 4.85 10.39
C CYS A 17 0.76 5.26 9.53
N GLY A 18 1.06 4.59 8.42
CA GLY A 18 2.15 4.92 7.49
C GLY A 18 3.57 4.61 7.97
N GLU A 19 3.74 4.44 9.28
CA GLU A 19 4.98 3.96 9.89
C GLU A 19 5.35 2.57 9.37
N TYR A 20 6.64 2.27 9.35
CA TYR A 20 7.14 0.94 9.04
C TYR A 20 7.71 0.26 10.29
N THR A 21 7.67 -1.06 10.28
CA THR A 21 8.41 -1.90 11.24
C THR A 21 9.29 -2.88 10.47
N GLU A 22 10.38 -3.33 11.08
CA GLU A 22 11.17 -4.45 10.54
C GLU A 22 10.40 -5.76 10.76
N ALA A 23 10.56 -6.73 9.86
CA ALA A 23 9.76 -7.96 9.87
C ALA A 23 9.91 -8.78 11.17
N ASP A 24 11.08 -8.74 11.81
CA ASP A 24 11.34 -9.35 13.13
C ASP A 24 10.64 -8.62 14.29
N LEU A 25 10.26 -7.36 14.07
CA LEU A 25 9.55 -6.50 15.01
C LEU A 25 8.06 -6.36 14.67
N ALA A 26 7.49 -7.32 13.92
CA ALA A 26 6.05 -7.43 13.81
C ALA A 26 5.44 -7.80 15.18
N ALA A 27 4.32 -7.17 15.53
CA ALA A 27 3.61 -7.42 16.79
C ALA A 27 2.40 -8.33 16.60
N PHE A 28 1.90 -8.87 17.71
CA PHE A 28 0.68 -9.64 17.79
C PHE A 28 -0.27 -9.04 18.82
N ASN A 29 -1.58 -9.21 18.62
CA ASN A 29 -2.60 -8.68 19.53
C ASN A 29 -2.82 -9.61 20.73
N PHE A 30 -2.09 -9.37 21.82
CA PHE A 30 -2.29 -10.11 23.07
C PHE A 30 -3.53 -9.68 23.84
N SER A 31 -4.12 -8.50 23.58
CA SER A 31 -5.37 -8.08 24.22
C SER A 31 -6.46 -9.13 24.00
N LYS A 32 -6.59 -9.63 22.76
CA LYS A 32 -7.55 -10.69 22.41
C LYS A 32 -7.23 -12.01 23.10
N ILE A 33 -5.96 -12.39 23.19
CA ILE A 33 -5.53 -13.65 23.82
C ILE A 33 -5.80 -13.60 25.33
N PHE A 34 -5.46 -12.49 26.00
CA PHE A 34 -5.75 -12.29 27.42
C PHE A 34 -7.26 -12.24 27.69
N ALA A 35 -8.03 -11.57 26.84
CA ALA A 35 -9.50 -11.54 26.94
C ALA A 35 -10.10 -12.96 26.90
N MET A 36 -9.65 -13.80 25.97
CA MET A 36 -10.08 -15.21 25.90
C MET A 36 -9.68 -16.01 27.15
N ALA A 37 -8.50 -15.75 27.69
CA ALA A 37 -7.99 -16.46 28.86
C ALA A 37 -8.70 -16.06 30.17
N LEU A 38 -9.21 -14.82 30.22
CA LEU A 38 -9.87 -14.21 31.37
C LEU A 38 -11.39 -14.16 31.26
N GLU A 39 -12.01 -14.78 30.25
CA GLU A 39 -13.44 -14.68 29.95
C GLU A 39 -14.36 -14.94 31.17
N ASN A 40 -13.95 -15.84 32.07
CA ASN A 40 -14.70 -16.21 33.28
C ASN A 40 -14.12 -15.59 34.57
N ASN A 41 -13.22 -14.62 34.48
CA ASN A 41 -12.59 -13.98 35.63
C ASN A 41 -13.34 -12.70 36.02
N GLU A 42 -14.14 -12.77 37.09
CA GLU A 42 -14.92 -11.62 37.57
C GLU A 42 -14.03 -10.47 38.06
N THR A 43 -12.87 -10.77 38.66
CA THR A 43 -11.95 -9.74 39.19
C THR A 43 -11.36 -8.87 38.08
N TRP A 44 -11.01 -9.49 36.95
CA TRP A 44 -10.34 -8.82 35.83
C TRP A 44 -11.28 -8.54 34.65
N GLN A 45 -12.60 -8.52 34.88
CA GLN A 45 -13.56 -8.37 33.80
C GLN A 45 -13.41 -7.04 33.05
N SER A 46 -13.07 -5.94 33.72
CA SER A 46 -12.76 -4.67 33.05
C SER A 46 -11.57 -4.75 32.10
N LEU A 47 -10.57 -5.57 32.42
CA LEU A 47 -9.41 -5.79 31.56
C LEU A 47 -9.79 -6.52 30.26
N VAL A 48 -10.77 -7.43 30.32
CA VAL A 48 -11.31 -8.14 29.14
C VAL A 48 -12.10 -7.20 28.22
N ARG A 49 -12.79 -6.25 28.84
CA ARG A 49 -13.72 -5.31 28.21
C ARG A 49 -13.04 -4.14 27.53
N LEU A 50 -11.89 -3.73 28.06
CA LEU A 50 -11.06 -2.64 27.55
C LEU A 50 -9.93 -3.19 26.68
N ASP A 51 -9.67 -2.55 25.54
CA ASP A 51 -8.49 -2.82 24.73
C ASP A 51 -7.37 -1.84 25.09
N LEU A 52 -6.42 -2.33 25.89
CA LEU A 52 -5.22 -1.61 26.31
C LEU A 52 -4.08 -1.68 25.29
N ARG A 53 -4.33 -2.20 24.07
CA ARG A 53 -3.35 -2.30 22.98
C ARG A 53 -2.09 -3.09 23.38
N PHE A 54 -2.26 -4.30 23.94
CA PHE A 54 -1.15 -5.22 24.22
C PHE A 54 -0.58 -5.77 22.90
N TYR A 55 0.11 -4.92 22.14
CA TYR A 55 0.66 -5.20 20.83
C TYR A 55 2.15 -5.50 20.97
N TYR A 56 2.44 -6.74 21.35
CA TYR A 56 3.80 -7.12 21.68
C TYR A 56 4.52 -7.73 20.49
N THR A 57 5.72 -7.22 20.24
CA THR A 57 6.72 -7.87 19.38
C THR A 57 7.35 -9.05 20.12
N ILE A 58 8.09 -9.88 19.40
CA ILE A 58 8.91 -10.94 20.02
C ILE A 58 9.82 -10.35 21.10
N ARG A 59 10.44 -9.20 20.82
CA ARG A 59 11.37 -8.56 21.74
C ARG A 59 10.68 -8.16 23.03
N ASP A 60 9.47 -7.61 22.94
CA ASP A 60 8.68 -7.21 24.11
C ASP A 60 8.30 -8.44 24.94
N ILE A 61 7.94 -9.56 24.30
CA ILE A 61 7.63 -10.82 24.99
C ILE A 61 8.84 -11.33 25.80
N PHE A 62 10.04 -11.29 25.23
CA PHE A 62 11.26 -11.72 25.94
C PHE A 62 11.68 -10.73 27.03
N GLN A 63 11.60 -9.42 26.76
CA GLN A 63 12.14 -8.38 27.65
C GLN A 63 11.15 -7.95 28.74
N GLU A 64 9.88 -7.74 28.38
CA GLU A 64 8.85 -7.20 29.28
C GLU A 64 8.03 -8.30 29.95
N LEU A 65 7.80 -9.41 29.25
CA LEU A 65 7.00 -10.54 29.77
C LEU A 65 7.84 -11.69 30.32
N HIS A 66 9.16 -11.52 30.36
CA HIS A 66 10.14 -12.47 30.90
C HIS A 66 9.97 -13.91 30.35
N PHE A 67 9.48 -14.02 29.12
CA PHE A 67 9.23 -15.29 28.47
C PHE A 67 10.55 -15.99 28.17
N ASN A 68 10.78 -17.18 28.74
CA ASN A 68 11.89 -18.05 28.35
C ASN A 68 11.37 -19.15 27.43
N SER A 69 11.68 -19.06 26.14
CA SER A 69 11.27 -20.07 25.15
C SER A 69 12.30 -21.20 25.08
N ASN A 70 11.84 -22.45 25.12
CA ASN A 70 12.53 -23.57 24.50
C ASN A 70 11.78 -23.89 23.20
N GLN A 71 12.48 -23.93 22.05
CA GLN A 71 11.86 -24.11 20.73
C GLN A 71 10.99 -25.39 20.60
N GLU A 72 11.16 -26.36 21.49
CA GLU A 72 10.43 -27.64 21.47
C GLU A 72 9.10 -27.64 22.26
N HIS A 73 8.87 -26.69 23.18
CA HIS A 73 7.71 -26.70 24.08
C HIS A 73 7.02 -25.34 24.20
N LEU A 74 5.74 -25.32 24.59
CA LEU A 74 5.06 -24.08 24.96
C LEU A 74 5.74 -23.51 26.21
N GLY A 75 6.27 -22.30 26.12
CA GLY A 75 6.75 -21.55 27.28
C GLY A 75 5.58 -20.94 28.04
N MET A 76 5.77 -20.63 29.33
CA MET A 76 4.74 -19.95 30.12
C MET A 76 4.91 -18.45 30.04
N LEU A 77 3.94 -17.76 29.46
CA LEU A 77 3.79 -16.31 29.52
C LEU A 77 2.98 -15.94 30.76
N GLN A 78 3.41 -14.93 31.51
CA GLN A 78 2.65 -14.39 32.64
C GLN A 78 2.36 -12.92 32.40
N LEU A 79 1.09 -12.53 32.55
CA LEU A 79 0.67 -11.14 32.66
C LEU A 79 0.53 -10.79 34.14
N THR A 80 1.25 -9.78 34.61
CA THR A 80 1.20 -9.28 35.99
C THR A 80 0.52 -7.92 36.08
N VAL A 81 0.10 -7.55 37.29
CA VAL A 81 -0.45 -6.22 37.59
C VAL A 81 0.51 -5.11 37.17
N GLY A 82 1.80 -5.25 37.46
CA GLY A 82 2.83 -4.28 37.07
C GLY A 82 2.96 -4.10 35.56
N GLN A 83 2.75 -5.15 34.76
CA GLN A 83 2.77 -5.05 33.30
C GLN A 83 1.53 -4.33 32.76
N VAL A 84 0.34 -4.59 33.31
CA VAL A 84 -0.88 -3.85 32.94
C VAL A 84 -0.73 -2.36 33.29
N ILE A 85 -0.18 -2.05 34.47
CA ILE A 85 0.11 -0.67 34.87
C ILE A 85 1.07 0.01 33.88
N ARG A 86 2.18 -0.65 33.52
CA ARG A 86 3.14 -0.10 32.54
C ARG A 86 2.51 0.13 31.17
N GLN A 87 1.57 -0.72 30.75
CA GLN A 87 0.85 -0.53 29.50
C GLN A 87 -0.05 0.70 29.54
N ILE A 88 -0.76 0.94 30.66
CA ILE A 88 -1.57 2.14 30.84
C ILE A 88 -0.68 3.40 30.83
N GLU A 89 0.47 3.36 31.50
CA GLU A 89 1.46 4.44 31.47
C GLU A 89 2.02 4.67 30.06
N PHE A 90 2.24 3.60 29.29
CA PHE A 90 2.68 3.69 27.90
C PHE A 90 1.68 4.45 27.02
N LEU A 91 0.39 4.12 27.15
CA LEU A 91 -0.69 4.82 26.43
C LEU A 91 -0.80 6.30 26.81
N MET A 92 -0.41 6.65 28.05
CA MET A 92 -0.60 7.98 28.62
C MET A 92 0.70 8.79 28.72
N LYS A 93 1.80 8.37 28.08
CA LYS A 93 3.11 9.01 28.25
C LYS A 93 3.02 10.54 28.05
N PRO A 94 3.63 11.36 28.94
CA PRO A 94 4.55 10.97 30.01
C PRO A 94 3.89 10.80 31.41
N VAL A 95 2.63 10.39 31.51
CA VAL A 95 1.90 10.29 32.78
C VAL A 95 2.14 8.95 33.48
N THR A 96 2.35 9.00 34.80
CA THR A 96 2.49 7.83 35.69
C THR A 96 1.15 7.31 36.21
N PHE A 97 1.09 6.04 36.61
CA PHE A 97 -0.13 5.43 37.13
C PHE A 97 -0.61 6.07 38.43
N GLU A 98 0.30 6.56 39.28
CA GLU A 98 -0.08 7.32 40.48
C GLU A 98 -0.80 8.63 40.14
N GLN A 99 -0.45 9.30 39.04
CA GLN A 99 -1.20 10.47 38.58
C GLN A 99 -2.58 10.07 38.03
N ILE A 100 -2.65 8.96 37.29
CA ILE A 100 -3.89 8.43 36.71
C ILE A 100 -4.89 8.02 37.79
N LYS A 101 -4.40 7.35 38.85
CA LYS A 101 -5.20 6.91 40.00
C LYS A 101 -5.93 8.06 40.70
N ASN A 102 -5.33 9.25 40.68
CA ASN A 102 -5.89 10.45 41.29
C ASN A 102 -6.75 11.29 40.32
N SER A 103 -6.97 10.80 39.10
CA SER A 103 -7.81 11.47 38.09
C SER A 103 -9.29 11.15 38.29
N HIS A 104 -10.16 12.08 37.85
CA HIS A 104 -11.62 11.94 37.89
C HIS A 104 -12.22 12.41 36.56
N HIS A 105 -13.51 12.11 36.32
CA HIS A 105 -14.22 12.34 35.05
C HIS A 105 -14.09 13.76 34.48
N GLU A 106 -13.98 14.76 35.36
CA GLU A 106 -13.88 16.17 34.95
C GLU A 106 -12.44 16.61 34.63
N THR A 107 -11.45 15.73 34.87
CA THR A 107 -10.05 16.06 34.63
C THR A 107 -9.66 15.81 33.18
N LEU A 108 -8.85 16.72 32.62
CA LEU A 108 -8.23 16.53 31.31
C LEU A 108 -7.47 15.20 31.22
N LEU A 109 -6.85 14.78 32.33
CA LEU A 109 -6.09 13.54 32.39
C LEU A 109 -6.97 12.30 32.18
N TYR A 110 -8.12 12.24 32.85
CA TYR A 110 -9.07 11.13 32.66
C TYR A 110 -9.65 11.13 31.25
N ASN A 111 -9.98 12.31 30.72
CA ASN A 111 -10.50 12.42 29.34
C ASN A 111 -9.48 11.93 28.31
N ASN A 112 -8.19 12.20 28.50
CA ASN A 112 -7.14 11.67 27.64
C ASN A 112 -7.05 10.14 27.74
N LEU A 113 -7.13 9.57 28.95
CA LEU A 113 -7.16 8.11 29.15
C LEU A 113 -8.37 7.46 28.47
N TYR A 114 -9.53 8.10 28.60
CA TYR A 114 -10.75 7.67 27.95
C TYR A 114 -10.62 7.68 26.42
N ILE A 115 -9.94 8.67 25.83
CA ILE A 115 -9.70 8.72 24.38
C ILE A 115 -8.77 7.58 23.94
N GLU A 116 -7.71 7.30 24.71
CA GLU A 116 -6.71 6.30 24.33
C GLU A 116 -7.16 4.85 24.47
N ILE A 117 -7.90 4.53 25.53
CA ILE A 117 -8.40 3.16 25.75
C ILE A 117 -9.63 2.91 24.87
N TYR A 118 -9.64 1.83 24.10
CA TYR A 118 -10.86 1.42 23.37
C TYR A 118 -11.71 0.48 24.25
N SER A 119 -13.03 0.44 24.01
CA SER A 119 -13.90 -0.57 24.59
C SER A 119 -14.46 -1.44 23.47
N ASN A 120 -14.50 -2.75 23.71
CA ASN A 120 -15.04 -3.72 22.76
C ASN A 120 -16.57 -3.84 22.85
N HIS A 121 -17.21 -3.10 23.75
CA HIS A 121 -18.64 -3.20 24.02
C HIS A 121 -19.17 -1.99 24.83
N GLY A 122 -20.48 -1.90 24.92
CA GLY A 122 -21.16 -0.95 25.81
C GLY A 122 -21.23 0.49 25.29
N SER A 123 -21.99 1.28 26.02
CA SER A 123 -22.12 2.72 25.92
C SER A 123 -20.87 3.44 26.43
N SER A 124 -20.75 4.74 26.09
CA SER A 124 -19.68 5.60 26.63
C SER A 124 -19.59 5.58 28.15
N GLN A 125 -20.72 5.42 28.84
CA GLN A 125 -20.78 5.40 30.30
C GLN A 125 -20.25 4.08 30.87
N GLU A 126 -20.60 2.95 30.27
CA GLU A 126 -20.06 1.63 30.67
C GLU A 126 -18.53 1.58 30.49
N LYS A 127 -18.00 2.17 29.41
CA LYS A 127 -16.55 2.30 29.22
C LYS A 127 -15.88 3.10 30.35
N MET A 128 -16.51 4.19 30.80
CA MET A 128 -15.97 4.98 31.92
C MET A 128 -15.96 4.15 33.21
N GLU A 129 -17.06 3.44 33.50
CA GLU A 129 -17.16 2.57 34.66
C GLU A 129 -16.10 1.46 34.65
N ASP A 130 -15.85 0.85 33.48
CA ASP A 130 -14.81 -0.17 33.32
C ASP A 130 -13.39 0.41 33.54
N ILE A 131 -13.11 1.63 33.07
CA ILE A 131 -11.81 2.29 33.31
C ILE A 131 -11.61 2.53 34.80
N GLU A 132 -12.61 3.07 35.51
CA GLU A 132 -12.52 3.28 36.95
C GLU A 132 -12.35 1.98 37.72
N MET A 133 -13.12 0.95 37.36
CA MET A 133 -13.05 -0.35 37.99
C MET A 133 -11.67 -0.97 37.78
N LEU A 134 -11.12 -0.90 36.57
CA LEU A 134 -9.75 -1.37 36.30
C LEU A 134 -8.71 -0.65 37.15
N ILE A 135 -8.75 0.69 37.24
CA ILE A 135 -7.81 1.47 38.06
C ILE A 135 -7.89 1.07 39.54
N ARG A 136 -9.12 0.90 40.06
CA ARG A 136 -9.35 0.46 41.45
C ARG A 136 -8.80 -0.94 41.69
N THR A 137 -9.07 -1.89 40.79
CA THR A 137 -8.58 -3.26 40.88
C THR A 137 -7.05 -3.31 40.82
N LEU A 138 -6.42 -2.58 39.90
CA LEU A 138 -4.95 -2.51 39.82
C LEU A 138 -4.33 -1.90 41.09
N SER A 139 -4.99 -0.89 41.67
CA SER A 139 -4.53 -0.23 42.91
C SER A 139 -4.65 -1.11 44.16
N SER A 140 -5.46 -2.17 44.14
CA SER A 140 -5.68 -3.06 45.28
C SER A 140 -4.78 -4.30 45.28
N HIS A 141 -3.94 -4.48 44.26
CA HIS A 141 -3.07 -5.64 44.07
C HIS A 141 -1.58 -5.26 44.07
N GLN A 142 -0.71 -6.23 44.32
CA GLN A 142 0.74 -6.03 44.26
C GLN A 142 1.23 -6.12 42.81
N LEU A 143 2.33 -5.42 42.49
CA LEU A 143 2.87 -5.35 41.12
C LEU A 143 3.23 -6.74 40.55
N ASP A 144 3.65 -7.66 41.40
CA ASP A 144 4.06 -9.01 41.01
C ASP A 144 2.90 -10.02 41.00
N ASP A 145 1.67 -9.60 41.35
CA ASP A 145 0.50 -10.46 41.29
C ASP A 145 0.25 -10.89 39.83
N VAL A 146 0.16 -12.20 39.61
CA VAL A 146 -0.09 -12.79 38.30
C VAL A 146 -1.59 -12.76 38.01
N ILE A 147 -1.97 -12.07 36.95
CA ILE A 147 -3.34 -11.96 36.45
C ILE A 147 -3.72 -13.21 35.65
N VAL A 148 -2.83 -13.61 34.72
CA VAL A 148 -3.04 -14.79 33.88
C VAL A 148 -1.71 -15.44 33.50
N SER A 149 -1.72 -16.76 33.39
CA SER A 149 -0.60 -17.58 32.90
C SER A 149 -1.02 -18.35 31.66
N LEU A 150 -0.27 -18.20 30.56
CA LEU A 150 -0.62 -18.75 29.26
C LEU A 150 0.54 -19.53 28.64
N PRO A 151 0.36 -20.82 28.33
CA PRO A 151 1.32 -21.55 27.51
C PRO A 151 1.29 -21.02 26.08
N ILE A 152 2.41 -20.46 25.60
CA ILE A 152 2.55 -19.92 24.24
C ILE A 152 3.80 -20.42 23.53
N ARG A 153 3.81 -20.33 22.20
CA ARG A 153 4.98 -20.51 21.34
C ARG A 153 4.86 -19.58 20.14
N ILE A 154 5.95 -18.92 19.79
CA ILE A 154 6.03 -18.13 18.56
C ILE A 154 6.32 -19.08 17.39
N ILE A 155 5.61 -18.87 16.29
CA ILE A 155 5.80 -19.56 15.02
C ILE A 155 6.65 -18.65 14.15
N PHE A 156 7.75 -19.21 13.64
CA PHE A 156 8.68 -18.53 12.76
C PHE A 156 8.61 -19.13 11.36
N ASP A 157 8.92 -18.29 10.37
CA ASP A 157 9.24 -18.71 9.01
C ASP A 157 10.43 -17.90 8.50
N LYS A 158 10.86 -18.17 7.27
CA LYS A 158 11.98 -17.47 6.64
C LYS A 158 11.53 -16.49 5.56
N ASP A 159 12.15 -15.32 5.56
CA ASP A 159 12.04 -14.35 4.47
C ASP A 159 12.95 -14.73 3.27
N ASP A 160 12.91 -13.93 2.20
CA ASP A 160 13.75 -14.07 1.01
C ASP A 160 15.25 -13.83 1.25
N LEU A 161 15.60 -13.22 2.39
CA LEU A 161 16.97 -13.04 2.88
C LEU A 161 17.40 -14.20 3.80
N ASN A 162 16.55 -15.22 3.98
CA ASN A 162 16.75 -16.39 4.84
C ASN A 162 16.90 -16.02 6.34
N ASN A 163 16.35 -14.88 6.76
CA ASN A 163 16.19 -14.50 8.15
C ASN A 163 14.93 -15.14 8.75
N GLU A 164 14.96 -15.49 10.04
CA GLU A 164 13.77 -15.95 10.75
C GLU A 164 12.89 -14.76 11.17
N ILE A 165 11.61 -14.81 10.81
CA ILE A 165 10.63 -13.77 11.14
C ILE A 165 9.43 -14.37 11.89
N PRO A 166 8.83 -13.65 12.87
CA PRO A 166 7.56 -14.02 13.47
C PRO A 166 6.45 -14.04 12.41
N ILE A 167 5.72 -15.16 12.34
CA ILE A 167 4.56 -15.28 11.46
C ILE A 167 3.27 -15.61 12.20
N GLY A 168 3.37 -16.10 13.43
CA GLY A 168 2.20 -16.43 14.23
C GLY A 168 2.53 -16.74 15.68
N ILE A 169 1.48 -16.93 16.46
CA ILE A 169 1.54 -17.37 17.85
C ILE A 169 0.63 -18.56 18.02
N LYS A 170 1.13 -19.58 18.69
CA LYS A 170 0.39 -20.74 19.14
C LYS A 170 0.20 -20.65 20.65
N TYR A 171 -1.01 -20.83 21.13
CA TYR A 171 -1.32 -20.72 22.56
C TYR A 171 -2.38 -21.71 23.02
N ASN A 172 -2.35 -22.07 24.31
CA ASN A 172 -3.28 -23.02 24.90
C ASN A 172 -4.14 -22.34 25.97
N ILE A 173 -5.46 -22.43 25.83
CA ILE A 173 -6.44 -21.96 26.82
C ILE A 173 -7.40 -23.10 27.08
N ASN A 174 -7.60 -23.46 28.36
CA ASN A 174 -8.55 -24.50 28.79
C ASN A 174 -8.37 -25.83 28.04
N ASN A 175 -7.12 -26.28 27.85
CA ASN A 175 -6.74 -27.48 27.09
C ASN A 175 -7.11 -27.45 25.60
N ARG A 176 -7.42 -26.27 25.05
CA ARG A 176 -7.64 -26.07 23.62
C ARG A 176 -6.51 -25.25 23.03
N LEU A 177 -5.98 -25.76 21.92
CA LEU A 177 -4.88 -25.17 21.18
C LEU A 177 -5.43 -24.20 20.11
N TYR A 178 -4.85 -23.02 20.07
CA TYR A 178 -5.19 -21.96 19.13
C TYR A 178 -3.92 -21.51 18.40
N GLU A 179 -4.11 -21.02 17.18
CA GLU A 179 -3.07 -20.43 16.36
C GLU A 179 -3.59 -19.11 15.78
N ASP A 180 -2.82 -18.04 15.93
CA ASP A 180 -3.10 -16.74 15.36
C ASP A 180 -1.91 -16.29 14.50
N PHE A 181 -2.17 -16.02 13.23
CA PHE A 181 -1.19 -15.58 12.23
C PHE A 181 -1.37 -14.10 11.87
N GLN A 182 -2.22 -13.37 12.61
CA GLN A 182 -2.49 -11.97 12.38
C GLN A 182 -1.38 -11.09 12.98
N ARG A 183 -0.48 -10.64 12.12
CA ARG A 183 0.54 -9.64 12.47
C ARG A 183 -0.05 -8.25 12.40
N ILE A 184 0.31 -7.42 13.37
CA ILE A 184 -0.18 -6.04 13.50
C ILE A 184 0.97 -5.05 13.69
N CYS A 185 0.71 -3.80 13.32
CA CYS A 185 1.61 -2.69 13.58
C CYS A 185 1.72 -2.45 15.10
N PRO A 186 2.92 -2.45 15.68
CA PRO A 186 3.12 -2.22 17.12
C PRO A 186 2.63 -0.83 17.56
N ASN A 187 2.62 0.15 16.64
CA ASN A 187 2.24 1.52 16.96
C ASN A 187 0.71 1.73 17.02
N CYS A 188 -0.05 1.19 16.06
CA CYS A 188 -1.48 1.54 15.91
C CYS A 188 -2.44 0.34 15.80
N GLY A 189 -1.92 -0.89 15.86
CA GLY A 189 -2.69 -2.13 15.72
C GLY A 189 -3.20 -2.42 14.30
N GLY A 190 -2.78 -1.63 13.30
CA GLY A 190 -3.15 -1.86 11.91
C GLY A 190 -2.67 -3.23 11.44
N ILE A 191 -3.55 -3.99 10.80
CA ILE A 191 -3.27 -5.35 10.34
C ILE A 191 -2.35 -5.30 9.12
N PHE A 192 -1.27 -6.08 9.15
CA PHE A 192 -0.40 -6.25 7.98
C PHE A 192 -0.94 -7.34 7.05
N ASP A 193 -0.64 -7.22 5.75
CA ASP A 193 -0.87 -8.32 4.83
C ASP A 193 -0.02 -9.55 5.24
N LYS A 194 -0.51 -10.76 4.94
CA LYS A 194 0.21 -11.99 5.26
C LYS A 194 1.56 -12.10 4.54
N GLN A 195 1.73 -11.44 3.39
CA GLN A 195 2.97 -11.44 2.61
C GLN A 195 3.94 -10.31 3.00
N ALA A 196 3.50 -9.33 3.81
CA ALA A 196 4.37 -8.26 4.25
C ALA A 196 5.58 -8.79 5.03
N GLY A 197 6.77 -8.26 4.76
CA GLY A 197 8.01 -8.68 5.42
C GLY A 197 8.64 -9.98 4.91
N TYR A 198 7.98 -10.76 4.04
CA TYR A 198 8.62 -11.90 3.37
C TYR A 198 9.54 -11.46 2.22
N HIS A 199 9.14 -10.38 1.54
CA HIS A 199 9.85 -9.83 0.39
C HIS A 199 9.94 -8.32 0.52
N HIS A 200 10.84 -7.74 -0.25
CA HIS A 200 10.93 -6.29 -0.39
C HIS A 200 9.61 -5.69 -0.90
N GLU A 201 9.19 -4.60 -0.28
CA GLU A 201 7.90 -3.95 -0.52
C GLU A 201 8.10 -2.58 -1.18
N PHE A 202 7.36 -2.34 -2.26
CA PHE A 202 7.28 -1.06 -2.95
C PHE A 202 5.88 -0.46 -2.85
N ILE A 203 5.79 0.82 -2.53
CA ILE A 203 4.54 1.57 -2.44
C ILE A 203 4.41 2.51 -3.64
N ILE A 204 3.32 2.36 -4.40
CA ILE A 204 3.02 3.19 -5.57
C ILE A 204 1.74 3.97 -5.32
N GLY A 205 1.86 5.30 -5.24
CA GLY A 205 0.71 6.19 -5.09
C GLY A 205 0.07 6.50 -6.44
N LEU A 206 -1.25 6.29 -6.58
CA LEU A 206 -1.99 6.72 -7.77
C LEU A 206 -2.58 8.10 -7.54
N ALA A 207 -2.22 9.03 -8.42
CA ALA A 207 -2.70 10.41 -8.40
C ALA A 207 -3.52 10.72 -9.66
N GLY A 208 -4.46 11.66 -9.55
CA GLY A 208 -5.27 12.13 -10.67
C GLY A 208 -6.72 12.36 -10.28
N LEU A 209 -7.42 13.18 -11.06
CA LEU A 209 -8.79 13.61 -10.78
C LEU A 209 -9.79 12.44 -10.71
N ALA A 210 -11.01 12.73 -10.28
CA ALA A 210 -12.09 11.74 -10.27
C ALA A 210 -12.37 11.24 -11.70
N ARG A 211 -12.65 9.94 -11.84
CA ARG A 211 -13.00 9.27 -13.11
C ARG A 211 -11.91 9.24 -14.21
N VAL A 212 -10.67 9.66 -13.94
CA VAL A 212 -9.58 9.57 -14.94
C VAL A 212 -9.16 8.14 -15.29
N GLY A 213 -9.63 7.13 -14.54
CA GLY A 213 -9.39 5.71 -14.84
C GLY A 213 -8.32 5.02 -13.99
N LYS A 214 -8.00 5.50 -12.79
CA LYS A 214 -6.99 4.93 -11.88
C LYS A 214 -7.29 3.47 -11.48
N THR A 215 -8.46 3.21 -10.91
CA THR A 215 -8.89 1.85 -10.53
C THR A 215 -8.98 0.91 -11.73
N ALA A 216 -9.50 1.41 -12.86
CA ALA A 216 -9.56 0.67 -14.12
C ALA A 216 -8.18 0.33 -14.67
N TYR A 217 -7.19 1.19 -14.45
CA TYR A 217 -5.81 0.92 -14.83
C TYR A 217 -5.22 -0.23 -14.00
N ILE A 218 -5.36 -0.21 -12.67
CA ILE A 218 -4.90 -1.32 -11.81
C ILE A 218 -5.58 -2.63 -12.21
N ALA A 219 -6.91 -2.62 -12.39
CA ALA A 219 -7.66 -3.80 -12.80
C ALA A 219 -7.19 -4.37 -14.13
N SER A 220 -6.93 -3.49 -15.11
CA SER A 220 -6.40 -3.86 -16.41
C SER A 220 -4.98 -4.43 -16.35
N LEU A 221 -4.12 -3.85 -15.50
CA LEU A 221 -2.76 -4.34 -15.27
C LEU A 221 -2.79 -5.75 -14.67
N ILE A 222 -3.58 -5.98 -13.62
CA ILE A 222 -3.74 -7.31 -13.02
C ILE A 222 -4.29 -8.29 -14.06
N HIS A 223 -5.29 -7.88 -14.85
CA HIS A 223 -5.83 -8.71 -15.93
C HIS A 223 -4.76 -9.10 -16.97
N GLN A 224 -3.82 -8.20 -17.32
CA GLN A 224 -2.69 -8.58 -18.18
C GLN A 224 -1.71 -9.52 -17.48
N LEU A 225 -1.33 -9.22 -16.23
CA LEU A 225 -0.35 -10.01 -15.49
C LEU A 225 -0.84 -11.44 -15.19
N LYS A 226 -2.16 -11.64 -15.03
CA LYS A 226 -2.80 -12.96 -14.86
C LYS A 226 -2.63 -13.91 -16.05
N LYS A 227 -2.24 -13.40 -17.23
CA LYS A 227 -2.03 -14.23 -18.43
C LYS A 227 -0.71 -14.98 -18.41
N TYR A 228 0.20 -14.60 -17.52
CA TYR A 228 1.54 -15.17 -17.41
C TYR A 228 1.61 -16.19 -16.28
N SER A 229 2.42 -17.23 -16.49
CA SER A 229 2.68 -18.34 -15.59
C SER A 229 3.95 -18.10 -14.76
N LEU A 230 4.17 -18.92 -13.73
CA LEU A 230 5.35 -18.77 -12.84
C LEU A 230 6.69 -18.92 -13.56
N ASP A 231 6.71 -19.60 -14.72
CA ASP A 231 7.92 -19.79 -15.52
C ASP A 231 8.20 -18.60 -16.47
N ASP A 232 7.25 -17.66 -16.60
CA ASP A 232 7.41 -16.45 -17.39
C ASP A 232 8.24 -15.40 -16.64
N PHE A 233 8.74 -14.42 -17.41
CA PHE A 233 9.52 -13.28 -16.89
C PHE A 233 8.85 -12.57 -15.70
N ILE A 234 7.52 -12.45 -15.75
CA ILE A 234 6.72 -11.80 -14.71
C ILE A 234 5.41 -12.56 -14.51
N SER A 235 5.00 -12.75 -13.26
CA SER A 235 3.72 -13.40 -12.94
C SER A 235 3.17 -12.99 -11.58
N VAL A 236 1.86 -13.18 -11.41
CA VAL A 236 1.19 -12.99 -10.12
C VAL A 236 1.53 -14.18 -9.21
N SER A 237 2.08 -13.92 -8.03
CA SER A 237 2.44 -14.99 -7.09
C SER A 237 1.21 -15.78 -6.64
N VAL A 238 1.38 -17.10 -6.49
CA VAL A 238 0.34 -18.02 -5.99
C VAL A 238 -0.09 -17.63 -4.57
N ALA A 239 0.80 -17.02 -3.80
CA ALA A 239 0.51 -16.58 -2.44
C ALA A 239 -0.66 -15.59 -2.39
N ASN A 240 -0.84 -14.77 -3.45
CA ASN A 240 -1.95 -13.82 -3.51
C ASN A 240 -3.32 -14.51 -3.44
N TYR A 241 -3.49 -15.62 -4.17
CA TYR A 241 -4.77 -16.32 -4.25
C TYR A 241 -5.13 -17.11 -2.99
N LYS A 242 -4.15 -17.39 -2.13
CA LYS A 242 -4.35 -18.19 -0.90
C LYS A 242 -4.40 -17.35 0.36
N ASN A 243 -3.58 -16.29 0.40
CA ASN A 243 -3.21 -15.64 1.66
C ASN A 243 -3.39 -14.11 1.65
N ASN A 244 -3.71 -13.49 0.51
CA ASN A 244 -3.83 -12.04 0.41
C ASN A 244 -5.30 -11.63 0.22
N ASN A 245 -5.96 -11.31 1.33
CA ASN A 245 -7.39 -10.97 1.33
C ASN A 245 -7.69 -9.70 0.52
N SER A 246 -6.78 -8.72 0.51
CA SER A 246 -6.92 -7.49 -0.28
C SER A 246 -6.96 -7.83 -1.78
N PHE A 247 -6.03 -8.64 -2.26
CA PHE A 247 -5.98 -9.08 -3.64
C PHE A 247 -7.20 -9.92 -4.03
N ILE A 248 -7.60 -10.89 -3.20
CA ILE A 248 -8.76 -11.76 -3.48
C ILE A 248 -10.01 -10.90 -3.66
N LYS A 249 -10.28 -10.01 -2.71
CA LYS A 249 -11.42 -9.09 -2.76
C LYS A 249 -11.37 -8.20 -4.00
N PHE A 250 -10.21 -7.59 -4.29
CA PHE A 250 -10.06 -6.74 -5.48
C PHE A 250 -10.26 -7.52 -6.78
N ASN A 251 -9.75 -8.76 -6.87
CA ASN A 251 -9.90 -9.59 -8.05
C ASN A 251 -11.36 -10.03 -8.27
N GLU A 252 -12.09 -10.37 -7.21
CA GLU A 252 -13.49 -10.80 -7.28
C GLU A 252 -14.46 -9.64 -7.53
N GLU A 253 -14.25 -8.48 -6.90
CA GLU A 253 -15.17 -7.35 -6.96
C GLU A 253 -14.87 -6.39 -8.12
N ILE A 254 -13.60 -6.16 -8.45
CA ILE A 254 -13.18 -5.12 -9.40
C ILE A 254 -12.66 -5.71 -10.70
N VAL A 255 -11.72 -6.66 -10.63
CA VAL A 255 -11.14 -7.26 -11.85
C VAL A 255 -12.19 -8.05 -12.63
N ALA A 256 -13.08 -8.78 -11.95
CA ALA A 256 -14.17 -9.51 -12.60
C ALA A 256 -15.14 -8.58 -13.36
N GLU A 257 -15.51 -7.43 -12.78
CA GLU A 257 -16.38 -6.45 -13.45
C GLU A 257 -15.68 -5.79 -14.65
N TYR A 258 -14.38 -5.50 -14.52
CA TYR A 258 -13.56 -5.03 -15.63
C TYR A 258 -13.49 -6.08 -16.77
N GLU A 259 -13.21 -7.35 -16.44
CA GLU A 259 -13.15 -8.45 -17.42
C GLU A 259 -14.49 -8.65 -18.13
N ALA A 260 -15.60 -8.41 -17.44
CA ALA A 260 -16.94 -8.40 -18.00
C ALA A 260 -17.25 -7.16 -18.86
N GLY A 261 -16.30 -6.24 -19.08
CA GLY A 261 -16.51 -5.04 -19.88
C GLY A 261 -17.53 -4.08 -19.28
N LYS A 262 -17.68 -4.08 -17.96
CA LYS A 262 -18.58 -3.19 -17.22
C LYS A 262 -17.82 -2.00 -16.67
N ASN A 263 -18.53 -0.90 -16.46
CA ASN A 263 -17.95 0.27 -15.83
C ASN A 263 -17.74 0.00 -14.33
N ILE A 264 -16.52 0.16 -13.84
CA ILE A 264 -16.20 0.06 -12.41
C ILE A 264 -16.92 1.20 -11.67
N ILE A 265 -17.76 0.84 -10.70
CA ILE A 265 -18.50 1.81 -9.89
C ILE A 265 -17.50 2.64 -9.08
N LYS A 266 -17.77 3.95 -8.96
CA LYS A 266 -16.90 4.89 -8.24
C LYS A 266 -16.54 4.36 -6.85
N THR A 267 -15.28 4.53 -6.48
CA THR A 267 -14.83 4.59 -5.09
C THR A 267 -15.60 5.70 -4.38
N GLY A 268 -16.68 5.36 -3.68
CA GLY A 268 -17.50 6.33 -2.96
C GLY A 268 -16.72 6.94 -1.80
N VAL A 269 -16.72 8.26 -1.71
CA VAL A 269 -16.14 9.01 -0.57
C VAL A 269 -17.02 8.87 0.69
N GLU A 270 -18.28 8.43 0.54
CA GLU A 270 -19.28 8.46 1.60
C GLU A 270 -19.03 7.42 2.72
N ASP A 271 -18.28 6.32 2.46
CA ASP A 271 -17.83 5.37 3.49
C ASP A 271 -16.33 5.55 3.81
N SER A 272 -15.97 6.77 4.21
CA SER A 272 -14.60 7.28 4.35
C SER A 272 -13.66 6.63 5.40
N ALA A 273 -13.83 5.34 5.73
CA ALA A 273 -12.93 4.61 6.60
C ALA A 273 -11.72 4.02 5.85
N GLU A 274 -11.89 3.51 4.62
CA GLU A 274 -10.85 2.73 3.93
C GLU A 274 -10.68 3.17 2.45
N ILE A 275 -9.51 3.76 2.13
CA ILE A 275 -9.09 4.01 0.76
C ILE A 275 -8.67 2.66 0.19
N PRO A 276 -9.10 2.32 -1.05
CA PRO A 276 -8.74 1.07 -1.66
C PRO A 276 -7.22 0.93 -1.78
N LEU A 277 -6.71 -0.14 -1.19
CA LEU A 277 -5.33 -0.57 -1.28
C LEU A 277 -5.33 -1.92 -1.97
N VAL A 278 -4.45 -2.08 -2.95
CA VAL A 278 -4.24 -3.36 -3.62
C VAL A 278 -2.84 -3.83 -3.31
N TYR A 279 -2.74 -4.83 -2.44
CA TYR A 279 -1.49 -5.52 -2.14
C TYR A 279 -1.29 -6.63 -3.16
N ILE A 280 -0.14 -6.71 -3.84
CA ILE A 280 0.14 -7.74 -4.84
C ILE A 280 1.58 -8.21 -4.73
N SER A 281 1.77 -9.51 -4.51
CA SER A 281 3.08 -10.15 -4.66
C SER A 281 3.30 -10.61 -6.10
N LEU A 282 4.41 -10.22 -6.72
CA LEU A 282 4.75 -10.61 -8.09
C LEU A 282 6.10 -11.31 -8.13
N ASN A 283 6.20 -12.37 -8.93
CA ASN A 283 7.49 -12.93 -9.30
C ASN A 283 8.02 -12.19 -10.52
N ILE A 284 9.25 -11.70 -10.45
CA ILE A 284 9.95 -10.98 -11.51
C ILE A 284 11.35 -11.58 -11.65
N LYS A 285 11.62 -12.24 -12.78
CA LYS A 285 12.91 -12.93 -13.04
C LYS A 285 13.30 -13.92 -11.92
N GLY A 286 12.32 -14.62 -11.35
CA GLY A 286 12.55 -15.59 -10.27
C GLY A 286 12.69 -14.97 -8.88
N VAL A 287 12.56 -13.65 -8.73
CA VAL A 287 12.58 -12.94 -7.44
C VAL A 287 11.18 -12.43 -7.13
N GLU A 288 10.68 -12.68 -5.92
CA GLU A 288 9.39 -12.17 -5.49
C GLU A 288 9.50 -10.78 -4.86
N TYR A 289 8.56 -9.91 -5.18
CA TYR A 289 8.45 -8.55 -4.67
C TYR A 289 7.00 -8.26 -4.29
N ASN A 290 6.81 -7.44 -3.26
CA ASN A 290 5.51 -6.96 -2.84
C ASN A 290 5.25 -5.55 -3.37
N PHE A 291 4.07 -5.31 -3.95
CA PHE A 291 3.65 -4.01 -4.44
C PHE A 291 2.36 -3.59 -3.75
N VAL A 292 2.33 -2.36 -3.25
CA VAL A 292 1.14 -1.75 -2.65
C VAL A 292 0.70 -0.59 -3.52
N PHE A 293 -0.43 -0.75 -4.21
CA PHE A 293 -1.05 0.31 -4.99
C PHE A 293 -2.04 1.09 -4.12
N VAL A 294 -1.81 2.40 -3.98
CA VAL A 294 -2.67 3.30 -3.20
C VAL A 294 -3.57 4.10 -4.13
N ASP A 295 -4.83 3.66 -4.30
CA ASP A 295 -5.79 4.30 -5.20
C ASP A 295 -6.54 5.43 -4.51
N MET A 296 -5.99 6.64 -4.62
CA MET A 296 -6.56 7.81 -3.96
C MET A 296 -7.87 8.27 -4.62
N PRO A 297 -8.93 8.56 -3.84
CA PRO A 297 -10.13 9.21 -4.35
C PRO A 297 -9.78 10.45 -5.16
N GLY A 298 -10.36 10.59 -6.35
CA GLY A 298 -9.96 11.64 -7.27
C GLY A 298 -10.44 13.03 -6.85
N GLU A 299 -11.46 13.09 -5.98
CA GLU A 299 -12.02 14.29 -5.39
C GLU A 299 -10.96 15.08 -4.60
N ILE A 300 -10.02 14.38 -3.97
CA ILE A 300 -8.90 14.96 -3.20
C ILE A 300 -8.04 15.89 -4.07
N TYR A 301 -7.86 15.57 -5.35
CA TYR A 301 -7.02 16.36 -6.25
C TYR A 301 -7.77 17.52 -6.91
N SER A 302 -9.08 17.62 -6.70
CA SER A 302 -9.95 18.62 -7.34
C SER A 302 -10.33 19.79 -6.44
N ARG A 303 -10.23 19.64 -5.11
CA ARG A 303 -10.68 20.67 -4.17
C ARG A 303 -9.58 21.71 -3.89
N ASP A 304 -10.02 22.96 -3.67
CA ASP A 304 -9.19 24.12 -3.30
C ASP A 304 -9.12 24.34 -1.77
N ASP A 305 -9.69 23.43 -0.97
CA ASP A 305 -9.88 23.62 0.47
C ASP A 305 -8.95 22.75 1.34
N ASP A 306 -8.52 23.34 2.47
CA ASP A 306 -7.67 22.70 3.49
C ASP A 306 -8.29 21.38 4.02
N GLU A 307 -9.62 21.21 3.95
CA GLU A 307 -10.34 19.99 4.35
C GLU A 307 -9.95 18.74 3.54
N GLY A 308 -9.64 18.87 2.24
CA GLY A 308 -9.17 17.76 1.41
C GLY A 308 -7.76 17.30 1.80
N ILE A 309 -6.94 18.22 2.29
CA ILE A 309 -5.57 17.97 2.75
C ILE A 309 -5.60 17.36 4.15
N ASP A 310 -6.45 17.86 5.05
CA ASP A 310 -6.68 17.29 6.38
C ASP A 310 -7.20 15.85 6.30
N PHE A 311 -8.12 15.57 5.37
CA PHE A 311 -8.59 14.20 5.13
C PHE A 311 -7.46 13.22 4.78
N VAL A 312 -6.47 13.63 3.98
CA VAL A 312 -5.37 12.75 3.56
C VAL A 312 -4.24 12.73 4.58
N SER A 313 -3.94 13.88 5.20
CA SER A 313 -2.91 14.02 6.22
C SER A 313 -3.28 13.24 7.49
N GLU A 314 -4.57 13.15 7.84
CA GLU A 314 -5.09 12.37 8.97
C GLU A 314 -5.34 10.89 8.62
N LYS A 315 -5.71 10.54 7.38
CA LYS A 315 -6.15 9.16 7.04
C LYS A 315 -5.19 8.33 6.20
N ARG A 316 -4.13 8.88 5.58
CA ARG A 316 -3.25 8.11 4.66
C ARG A 316 -1.78 8.42 4.78
N HIS A 317 -1.25 8.22 5.98
CA HIS A 317 0.18 8.30 6.23
C HIS A 317 1.03 7.35 5.36
N ILE A 318 0.48 6.26 4.80
CA ILE A 318 1.25 5.33 3.95
C ILE A 318 1.83 6.00 2.69
N LEU A 319 1.22 7.07 2.19
CA LEU A 319 1.76 7.83 1.04
C LEU A 319 3.07 8.55 1.37
N LYS A 320 3.37 8.81 2.65
CA LYS A 320 4.68 9.34 3.07
C LYS A 320 5.81 8.35 2.78
N SER A 321 5.48 7.07 2.67
CA SER A 321 6.40 5.96 2.38
C SER A 321 6.37 5.55 0.90
N ALA A 322 5.72 6.33 0.01
CA ALA A 322 5.65 6.00 -1.41
C ALA A 322 7.03 6.05 -2.09
N ASP A 323 7.30 5.07 -2.97
CA ASP A 323 8.53 4.95 -3.75
C ASP A 323 8.39 5.58 -5.15
N ALA A 324 7.17 5.60 -5.70
CA ALA A 324 6.85 6.22 -6.97
C ALA A 324 5.41 6.73 -7.03
N ILE A 325 5.14 7.61 -7.99
CA ILE A 325 3.81 8.17 -8.24
C ILE A 325 3.35 7.81 -9.65
N TRP A 326 2.14 7.30 -9.78
CA TRP A 326 1.45 7.12 -11.06
C TRP A 326 0.40 8.20 -11.22
N CYS A 327 0.76 9.25 -11.97
CA CYS A 327 -0.08 10.42 -12.20
C CYS A 327 -0.94 10.20 -13.45
N CYS A 328 -2.21 9.86 -13.25
CA CYS A 328 -3.16 9.57 -14.32
C CYS A 328 -3.90 10.84 -14.77
N ILE A 329 -3.89 11.09 -16.07
CA ILE A 329 -4.46 12.27 -16.71
C ILE A 329 -5.30 11.81 -17.89
N GLU A 330 -6.55 12.27 -17.97
CA GLU A 330 -7.41 11.95 -19.10
C GLU A 330 -7.24 12.96 -20.25
N PRO A 331 -7.49 12.58 -21.51
CA PRO A 331 -7.21 13.44 -22.67
C PRO A 331 -8.01 14.75 -22.67
N SER A 332 -9.23 14.75 -22.12
CA SER A 332 -10.08 15.95 -21.97
C SER A 332 -9.47 17.04 -21.12
N MET A 333 -8.59 16.70 -20.16
CA MET A 333 -7.87 17.70 -19.36
C MET A 333 -6.91 18.51 -20.23
N ILE A 334 -6.34 17.90 -21.27
CA ILE A 334 -5.40 18.55 -22.19
C ILE A 334 -6.13 19.21 -23.35
N ASN A 335 -7.13 18.52 -23.91
CA ASN A 335 -7.92 19.02 -25.02
C ASN A 335 -9.37 18.54 -24.91
N SER A 336 -10.29 19.48 -24.70
CA SER A 336 -11.72 19.22 -24.48
C SER A 336 -12.42 18.53 -25.67
N LYS A 337 -11.81 18.42 -26.85
CA LYS A 337 -12.42 17.64 -27.95
C LYS A 337 -12.57 16.14 -27.63
N TYR A 338 -11.83 15.63 -26.64
CA TYR A 338 -11.78 14.19 -26.30
C TYR A 338 -12.57 13.83 -25.03
N HIS A 339 -13.73 14.46 -24.79
CA HIS A 339 -14.59 14.09 -23.67
C HIS A 339 -15.27 12.73 -23.87
N ASN A 340 -15.22 11.90 -22.84
CA ASN A 340 -16.15 10.78 -22.68
C ASN A 340 -17.51 11.27 -22.13
N THR A 341 -18.57 10.45 -22.17
CA THR A 341 -19.89 10.92 -21.73
C THR A 341 -20.00 11.21 -20.22
N LEU A 342 -19.07 10.70 -19.39
CA LEU A 342 -19.00 10.89 -17.93
C LEU A 342 -18.22 12.14 -17.48
N SER A 343 -17.43 12.75 -18.37
CA SER A 343 -16.59 13.93 -18.07
C SER A 343 -17.31 15.27 -18.32
N LYS A 344 -18.58 15.22 -18.78
CA LYS A 344 -19.45 16.41 -18.98
C LYS A 344 -19.75 17.22 -17.70
N GLU A 345 -19.43 16.71 -16.52
CA GLU A 345 -19.70 17.37 -15.24
C GLU A 345 -18.59 18.37 -14.82
N ASN A 346 -17.39 18.30 -15.40
CA ASN A 346 -16.28 19.17 -15.00
C ASN A 346 -16.21 20.43 -15.87
N LYS A 347 -16.83 21.52 -15.39
CA LYS A 347 -16.79 22.86 -16.03
C LYS A 347 -15.50 23.65 -15.76
N GLN A 348 -14.56 23.08 -15.00
CA GLN A 348 -13.34 23.77 -14.57
C GLN A 348 -12.33 23.86 -15.72
N ASN A 349 -11.59 24.97 -15.78
CA ASN A 349 -10.56 25.18 -16.79
C ASN A 349 -9.43 24.16 -16.60
N SER A 350 -8.96 23.58 -17.71
CA SER A 350 -7.81 22.68 -17.79
C SER A 350 -6.56 23.18 -17.05
N PHE A 351 -6.30 24.50 -17.05
CA PHE A 351 -5.16 25.08 -16.32
C PHE A 351 -5.34 24.98 -14.80
N ASP A 352 -6.53 25.30 -14.30
CA ASP A 352 -6.83 25.23 -12.86
C ASP A 352 -6.76 23.78 -12.38
N GLN A 353 -7.25 22.83 -13.19
CA GLN A 353 -7.13 21.40 -12.90
C GLN A 353 -5.68 20.93 -12.76
N LEU A 354 -4.78 21.39 -13.64
CA LEU A 354 -3.36 21.07 -13.55
C LEU A 354 -2.72 21.70 -12.31
N ALA A 355 -3.03 22.97 -12.04
CA ALA A 355 -2.50 23.69 -10.88
C ALA A 355 -2.93 23.03 -9.56
N ASN A 356 -4.21 22.64 -9.45
CA ASN A 356 -4.75 21.98 -8.27
C ASN A 356 -4.13 20.59 -8.07
N LEU A 357 -3.98 19.82 -9.15
CA LEU A 357 -3.26 18.55 -9.09
C LEU A 357 -1.82 18.73 -8.61
N ALA A 358 -1.11 19.72 -9.16
CA ALA A 358 0.28 20.02 -8.79
C ALA A 358 0.43 20.44 -7.32
N ASN A 359 -0.43 21.36 -6.86
CA ASN A 359 -0.43 21.81 -5.47
C ASN A 359 -0.72 20.67 -4.50
N ASN A 360 -1.74 19.86 -4.80
CA ASN A 360 -2.09 18.71 -3.97
C ASN A 360 -0.98 17.66 -3.95
N LEU A 361 -0.33 17.38 -5.07
CA LEU A 361 0.84 16.49 -5.10
C LEU A 361 1.99 17.00 -4.21
N ASN A 362 2.32 18.29 -4.28
CA ASN A 362 3.37 18.89 -3.42
C ASN A 362 3.02 18.80 -1.93
N ASN A 363 1.74 18.94 -1.58
CA ASN A 363 1.30 18.88 -0.18
C ASN A 363 1.28 17.43 0.36
N LEU A 364 0.94 16.46 -0.49
CA LEU A 364 0.82 15.06 -0.10
C LEU A 364 2.17 14.35 0.06
N TYR A 365 3.14 14.69 -0.78
CA TYR A 365 4.42 13.98 -0.83
C TYR A 365 5.55 14.85 -0.30
N SER A 366 6.19 14.40 0.77
CA SER A 366 7.25 15.15 1.46
C SER A 366 8.56 15.25 0.65
N ASN A 367 8.73 14.39 -0.35
CA ASN A 367 9.92 14.32 -1.19
C ASN A 367 9.52 14.21 -2.67
N LYS A 368 10.38 14.70 -3.57
CA LYS A 368 10.20 14.47 -5.01
C LYS A 368 10.47 13.01 -5.34
N LEU A 369 9.44 12.31 -5.80
CA LEU A 369 9.50 10.89 -6.18
C LEU A 369 9.67 10.75 -7.71
N PRO A 370 10.16 9.60 -8.21
CA PRO A 370 10.03 9.25 -9.62
C PRO A 370 8.55 9.06 -9.98
N ALA A 371 8.16 9.43 -11.20
CA ALA A 371 6.77 9.34 -11.62
C ALA A 371 6.54 8.79 -13.03
N CYS A 372 5.45 8.03 -13.17
CA CYS A 372 4.82 7.77 -14.46
C CYS A 372 3.74 8.83 -14.69
N ILE A 373 3.86 9.60 -15.78
CA ILE A 373 2.78 10.48 -16.23
C ILE A 373 1.96 9.73 -17.28
N ILE A 374 0.76 9.32 -16.89
CA ILE A 374 -0.04 8.35 -17.62
C ILE A 374 -1.22 9.05 -18.27
N LEU A 375 -1.20 9.15 -19.60
CA LEU A 375 -2.33 9.58 -20.40
C LEU A 375 -3.29 8.39 -20.54
N THR A 376 -4.40 8.42 -19.81
CA THR A 376 -5.40 7.35 -19.85
C THR A 376 -6.33 7.51 -21.06
N GLN A 377 -7.22 6.54 -21.29
CA GLN A 377 -8.28 6.60 -22.31
C GLN A 377 -7.79 6.93 -23.73
N CYS A 378 -6.59 6.44 -24.10
CA CYS A 378 -6.00 6.70 -25.42
C CYS A 378 -6.81 6.11 -26.59
N ASP A 379 -7.79 5.23 -26.32
CA ASP A 379 -8.77 4.77 -27.31
C ASP A 379 -9.63 5.92 -27.89
N LEU A 380 -9.79 7.03 -27.16
CA LEU A 380 -10.42 8.26 -27.65
C LEU A 380 -9.56 9.01 -28.69
N LEU A 381 -8.26 8.74 -28.72
CA LEU A 381 -7.28 9.42 -29.57
C LEU A 381 -7.02 8.71 -30.90
N LYS A 382 -7.61 7.54 -31.13
CA LYS A 382 -7.31 6.65 -32.27
C LYS A 382 -7.37 7.29 -33.67
N GLY A 383 -8.13 8.38 -33.84
CA GLY A 383 -8.22 9.12 -35.11
C GLY A 383 -7.06 10.11 -35.33
N ASP A 384 -6.62 10.78 -34.27
CA ASP A 384 -5.66 11.89 -34.34
C ASP A 384 -4.24 11.48 -33.94
N PHE A 385 -4.12 10.50 -33.02
CA PHE A 385 -2.86 9.97 -32.50
C PHE A 385 -2.90 8.42 -32.49
N PRO A 386 -3.01 7.76 -33.66
CA PRO A 386 -3.16 6.30 -33.75
C PRO A 386 -2.01 5.51 -33.10
N GLN A 387 -0.81 6.08 -33.02
CA GLN A 387 0.36 5.48 -32.38
C GLN A 387 0.22 5.30 -30.86
N LEU A 388 -0.73 5.99 -30.21
CA LEU A 388 -0.98 5.86 -28.77
C LEU A 388 -1.98 4.76 -28.43
N PHE A 389 -2.60 4.13 -29.43
CA PHE A 389 -3.58 3.07 -29.22
C PHE A 389 -3.27 1.84 -30.08
N ALA A 390 -2.77 0.80 -29.41
CA ALA A 390 -2.44 -0.49 -29.98
C ALA A 390 -3.25 -1.58 -29.24
N PRO A 391 -4.51 -1.83 -29.62
CA PRO A 391 -5.38 -2.75 -28.90
C PRO A 391 -4.80 -4.17 -28.86
N ASN A 392 -4.81 -4.78 -27.67
CA ASN A 392 -4.30 -6.13 -27.41
C ASN A 392 -2.83 -6.37 -27.77
N ILE A 393 -2.01 -5.31 -27.79
CA ILE A 393 -0.56 -5.46 -27.91
C ILE A 393 -0.01 -6.30 -26.76
N ASN A 394 0.90 -7.24 -27.08
CA ASN A 394 1.68 -7.92 -26.05
C ASN A 394 2.89 -7.04 -25.69
N VAL A 395 2.71 -6.18 -24.67
CA VAL A 395 3.73 -5.21 -24.27
C VAL A 395 5.02 -5.89 -23.85
N ILE A 396 4.94 -6.98 -23.08
CA ILE A 396 6.13 -7.69 -22.60
C ILE A 396 6.97 -8.19 -23.78
N ARG A 397 6.35 -8.86 -24.76
CA ARG A 397 7.05 -9.33 -25.96
C ARG A 397 7.67 -8.19 -26.78
N GLU A 398 7.01 -7.04 -26.84
CA GLU A 398 7.45 -5.92 -27.67
C GLU A 398 8.52 -5.05 -27.00
N TYR A 399 8.44 -4.86 -25.69
CA TYR A 399 9.27 -3.91 -24.94
C TYR A 399 10.31 -4.57 -24.06
N VAL A 400 10.24 -5.88 -23.85
CA VAL A 400 11.28 -6.65 -23.17
C VAL A 400 12.11 -7.39 -24.23
N VAL A 401 13.43 -7.21 -24.16
CA VAL A 401 14.42 -7.83 -25.06
C VAL A 401 15.28 -8.83 -24.29
N ASP A 402 16.18 -9.51 -25.03
CA ASP A 402 17.09 -10.56 -24.56
C ASP A 402 17.56 -10.37 -23.10
N ASP A 403 17.48 -11.45 -22.31
CA ASP A 403 17.74 -11.52 -20.87
C ASP A 403 16.79 -10.69 -19.99
N ASN A 404 15.54 -10.55 -20.44
CA ASN A 404 14.48 -9.88 -19.69
C ASN A 404 14.85 -8.41 -19.34
N ASN A 405 15.39 -7.70 -20.32
CA ASN A 405 15.77 -6.29 -20.21
C ASN A 405 14.73 -5.37 -20.85
N LEU A 406 14.44 -4.23 -20.23
CA LEU A 406 13.55 -3.23 -20.81
C LEU A 406 14.24 -2.50 -21.98
N ASN A 407 13.60 -2.46 -23.14
CA ASN A 407 14.07 -1.74 -24.32
C ASN A 407 13.71 -0.25 -24.23
N MET A 408 14.65 0.55 -23.73
CA MET A 408 14.45 1.97 -23.53
C MET A 408 14.36 2.77 -24.83
N THR A 409 14.87 2.26 -25.96
CA THR A 409 14.66 2.93 -27.27
C THR A 409 13.17 2.95 -27.62
N LYS A 410 12.48 1.81 -27.49
CA LYS A 410 11.03 1.72 -27.74
C LYS A 410 10.23 2.48 -26.67
N VAL A 411 10.63 2.39 -25.40
CA VAL A 411 9.99 3.16 -24.31
C VAL A 411 10.07 4.66 -24.59
N ASN A 412 11.25 5.19 -24.92
CA ASN A 412 11.46 6.60 -25.20
C ASN A 412 10.69 7.07 -26.45
N GLN A 413 10.53 6.21 -27.45
CA GLN A 413 9.69 6.49 -28.61
C GLN A 413 8.21 6.65 -28.22
N HIS A 414 7.67 5.72 -27.42
CA HIS A 414 6.29 5.82 -26.91
C HIS A 414 6.10 7.06 -26.02
N ALA A 415 7.08 7.34 -25.15
CA ALA A 415 7.08 8.51 -24.30
C ALA A 415 7.09 9.81 -25.13
N GLN A 416 7.83 9.86 -26.24
CA GLN A 416 7.82 11.01 -27.13
C GLN A 416 6.44 11.23 -27.76
N TYR A 417 5.79 10.17 -28.27
CA TYR A 417 4.43 10.29 -28.82
C TYR A 417 3.43 10.78 -27.78
N THR A 418 3.56 10.32 -26.54
CA THR A 418 2.69 10.74 -25.44
C THR A 418 2.97 12.20 -25.06
N CYS A 419 4.25 12.59 -25.00
CA CYS A 419 4.68 13.98 -24.77
C CYS A 419 4.14 14.93 -25.84
N ASP A 420 4.16 14.52 -27.10
CA ASP A 420 3.65 15.34 -28.22
C ASP A 420 2.15 15.64 -28.07
N PHE A 421 1.37 14.74 -27.47
CA PHE A 421 -0.01 15.04 -27.09
C PHE A 421 -0.07 16.09 -25.98
N PHE A 422 0.71 15.92 -24.91
CA PHE A 422 0.74 16.83 -23.77
C PHE A 422 1.21 18.26 -24.12
N LYS A 423 2.03 18.43 -25.17
CA LYS A 423 2.47 19.76 -25.67
C LYS A 423 1.31 20.68 -26.10
N GLN A 424 0.10 20.14 -26.29
CA GLN A 424 -1.10 20.94 -26.52
C GLN A 424 -1.48 21.80 -25.29
N MET A 425 -1.05 21.42 -24.08
CA MET A 425 -1.20 22.19 -22.86
C MET A 425 0.11 22.92 -22.54
N ALA A 426 0.06 24.26 -22.52
CA ALA A 426 1.22 25.07 -22.21
C ALA A 426 1.77 24.76 -20.81
N SER A 427 3.10 24.77 -20.68
CA SER A 427 3.84 24.58 -19.42
C SER A 427 3.70 23.21 -18.74
N PHE A 428 2.96 22.26 -19.31
CA PHE A 428 2.72 20.95 -18.69
C PHE A 428 4.00 20.21 -18.32
N GLU A 429 4.94 20.07 -19.26
CA GLU A 429 6.23 19.40 -19.02
C GLU A 429 7.07 20.12 -17.94
N ALA A 430 7.04 21.47 -17.93
CA ALA A 430 7.76 22.27 -16.94
C ALA A 430 7.20 22.02 -15.53
N THR A 431 5.87 21.99 -15.38
CA THR A 431 5.21 21.64 -14.12
C THR A 431 5.61 20.24 -13.64
N MET A 432 5.64 19.23 -14.52
CA MET A 432 6.05 17.88 -14.13
C MET A 432 7.53 17.81 -13.69
N LYS A 433 8.42 18.59 -14.32
CA LYS A 433 9.84 18.72 -13.90
C LYS A 433 10.01 19.38 -12.53
N GLU A 434 9.08 20.24 -12.15
CA GLU A 434 9.08 20.85 -10.82
C GLU A 434 8.59 19.87 -9.75
N LEU A 435 7.57 19.06 -10.05
CA LEU A 435 6.96 18.14 -9.09
C LEU A 435 7.81 16.90 -8.79
N PHE A 436 8.46 16.33 -9.80
CA PHE A 436 9.06 15.00 -9.69
C PHE A 436 10.58 15.00 -9.78
N ARG A 437 11.22 14.01 -9.17
CA ARG A 437 12.68 13.81 -9.26
C ARG A 437 13.10 13.45 -10.68
N GLY A 438 12.23 12.73 -11.37
CA GLY A 438 12.34 12.31 -12.75
C GLY A 438 11.06 11.59 -13.16
N PHE A 439 10.71 11.63 -14.45
CA PHE A 439 9.48 11.02 -14.91
C PHE A 439 9.59 10.55 -16.36
N SER A 440 8.62 9.74 -16.79
CA SER A 440 8.39 9.40 -18.19
C SER A 440 6.90 9.45 -18.52
N PHE A 441 6.57 9.59 -19.80
CA PHE A 441 5.19 9.68 -20.30
C PHE A 441 4.72 8.34 -20.87
N PHE A 442 3.46 7.98 -20.62
CA PHE A 442 2.87 6.77 -21.14
C PHE A 442 1.40 6.96 -21.51
N GLY A 443 1.06 6.75 -22.78
CA GLY A 443 -0.32 6.59 -23.22
C GLY A 443 -0.81 5.15 -22.99
N ILE A 444 -1.98 4.99 -22.37
CA ILE A 444 -2.64 3.70 -22.15
C ILE A 444 -4.13 3.76 -22.46
N ALA A 445 -4.74 2.59 -22.69
CA ALA A 445 -6.18 2.42 -22.66
C ALA A 445 -6.54 1.14 -21.90
N SER A 446 -7.32 1.25 -20.83
CA SER A 446 -7.70 0.09 -20.02
C SER A 446 -8.77 -0.77 -20.69
N TYR A 447 -9.85 -0.16 -21.22
CA TYR A 447 -10.94 -0.89 -21.87
C TYR A 447 -10.74 -1.05 -23.38
N GLY A 448 -10.10 -0.08 -24.03
CA GLY A 448 -10.01 -0.01 -25.50
C GLY A 448 -11.29 0.50 -26.18
N PHE A 449 -12.23 1.01 -25.40
CA PHE A 449 -13.46 1.65 -25.84
C PHE A 449 -14.04 2.53 -24.72
N ASP A 450 -14.94 3.45 -25.07
CA ASP A 450 -15.67 4.25 -24.09
C ASP A 450 -16.68 3.39 -23.31
N VAL A 451 -16.29 2.96 -22.11
CA VAL A 451 -17.10 2.13 -21.20
C VAL A 451 -18.31 2.88 -20.63
N SER A 452 -18.36 4.21 -20.77
CA SER A 452 -19.52 5.00 -20.36
C SER A 452 -20.71 4.86 -21.30
N ASP A 453 -20.45 4.49 -22.56
CA ASP A 453 -21.50 4.23 -23.53
C ASP A 453 -22.15 2.87 -23.24
N LYS A 454 -23.47 2.89 -22.98
CA LYS A 454 -24.25 1.67 -22.75
C LYS A 454 -24.16 0.68 -23.91
N ALA A 455 -23.94 1.15 -25.14
CA ALA A 455 -23.76 0.29 -26.31
C ALA A 455 -22.43 -0.51 -26.30
N ASN A 456 -21.50 -0.14 -25.40
CA ASN A 456 -20.21 -0.79 -25.24
C ASN A 456 -20.12 -1.68 -24.00
N GLN A 457 -21.16 -1.72 -23.15
CA GLN A 457 -21.17 -2.61 -21.98
C GLN A 457 -21.15 -4.08 -22.41
N ASN A 458 -20.45 -4.91 -21.63
CA ASN A 458 -20.27 -6.34 -21.88
C ASN A 458 -19.44 -6.69 -23.14
N ARG A 459 -18.68 -5.73 -23.67
CA ARG A 459 -17.69 -6.01 -24.70
C ARG A 459 -16.41 -6.57 -24.09
N ASN A 460 -15.75 -7.47 -24.81
CA ASN A 460 -14.42 -7.93 -24.45
C ASN A 460 -13.45 -6.74 -24.41
N VAL A 461 -12.77 -6.59 -23.28
CA VAL A 461 -11.76 -5.55 -23.10
C VAL A 461 -10.61 -5.70 -24.10
N GLN A 462 -10.12 -4.56 -24.59
CA GLN A 462 -9.02 -4.46 -25.55
C GLN A 462 -7.93 -3.51 -25.01
N PRO A 463 -7.27 -3.88 -23.91
CA PRO A 463 -6.26 -3.03 -23.29
C PRO A 463 -5.10 -2.74 -24.23
N SER A 464 -4.50 -1.58 -24.06
CA SER A 464 -3.39 -1.09 -24.87
C SER A 464 -2.33 -0.48 -23.97
N MET A 465 -1.08 -0.96 -24.08
CA MET A 465 0.11 -0.39 -23.45
C MET A 465 0.10 -0.39 -21.91
N VAL A 466 -0.79 -1.16 -21.28
CA VAL A 466 -1.09 -1.12 -19.85
C VAL A 466 0.10 -1.56 -18.99
N GLU A 467 0.90 -2.52 -19.45
CA GLU A 467 2.05 -3.02 -18.70
C GLU A 467 3.26 -2.07 -18.78
N LEU A 468 3.31 -1.17 -19.75
CA LEU A 468 4.51 -0.39 -20.04
C LEU A 468 4.94 0.56 -18.91
N PRO A 469 4.03 1.35 -18.28
CA PRO A 469 4.41 2.19 -17.13
C PRO A 469 4.91 1.34 -15.96
N PHE A 470 4.36 0.14 -15.78
CA PHE A 470 4.80 -0.78 -14.74
C PHE A 470 6.20 -1.33 -15.03
N LEU A 471 6.49 -1.79 -16.24
CA LEU A 471 7.83 -2.24 -16.63
C LEU A 471 8.89 -1.16 -16.43
N TRP A 472 8.57 0.09 -16.79
CA TRP A 472 9.47 1.21 -16.53
C TRP A 472 9.67 1.48 -15.03
N THR A 473 8.61 1.34 -14.23
CA THR A 473 8.68 1.47 -12.77
C THR A 473 9.60 0.39 -12.18
N LEU A 474 9.49 -0.86 -12.65
CA LEU A 474 10.38 -1.95 -12.25
C LEU A 474 11.85 -1.67 -12.59
N ALA A 475 12.12 -1.10 -13.76
CA ALA A 475 13.48 -0.69 -14.13
C ALA A 475 14.00 0.44 -13.24
N THR A 476 13.13 1.41 -12.92
CA THR A 476 13.44 2.55 -12.03
C THR A 476 13.73 2.09 -10.60
N PHE A 477 13.05 1.05 -10.11
CA PHE A 477 13.31 0.42 -8.82
C PHE A 477 14.52 -0.54 -8.84
N GLY A 478 15.06 -0.86 -10.02
CA GLY A 478 16.17 -1.79 -10.17
C GLY A 478 15.78 -3.26 -10.09
N CYS A 479 14.48 -3.59 -10.16
CA CYS A 479 14.00 -4.98 -10.22
C CYS A 479 14.33 -5.63 -11.57
N ILE A 480 14.45 -4.82 -12.63
CA ILE A 480 14.86 -5.26 -13.95
C ILE A 480 15.89 -4.29 -14.53
N ASN A 481 16.72 -4.80 -15.44
CA ASN A 481 17.71 -4.01 -16.15
C ASN A 481 17.09 -3.38 -17.41
N ALA A 482 17.76 -2.38 -17.95
CA ALA A 482 17.32 -1.64 -19.13
C ALA A 482 18.46 -1.49 -20.15
N LYS A 483 18.10 -1.50 -21.43
CA LYS A 483 19.03 -1.40 -22.57
C LYS A 483 18.54 -0.37 -23.57
N GLU A 484 19.48 0.38 -24.13
CA GLU A 484 19.25 1.25 -25.29
C GLU A 484 19.79 0.57 -26.54
N ILE A 485 18.94 0.46 -27.58
CA ILE A 485 19.25 -0.21 -28.84
C ILE A 485 19.31 0.83 -29.95
N HIS A 486 20.49 0.97 -30.56
CA HIS A 486 20.74 1.88 -31.69
C HIS A 486 21.00 1.06 -32.94
N THR A 487 20.15 1.24 -33.95
CA THR A 487 20.34 0.58 -35.25
C THR A 487 20.79 1.61 -36.28
N THR A 488 21.98 1.42 -36.83
CA THR A 488 22.54 2.30 -37.87
C THR A 488 22.69 1.53 -39.17
N THR A 489 22.10 2.05 -40.25
CA THR A 489 22.31 1.50 -41.60
C THR A 489 23.51 2.19 -42.21
N THR A 490 24.58 1.45 -42.43
CA THR A 490 25.79 1.97 -43.08
C THR A 490 25.55 2.26 -44.56
N ILE A 491 26.43 3.07 -45.16
CA ILE A 491 26.42 3.42 -46.60
C ILE A 491 26.41 2.16 -47.50
N LEU A 492 26.92 1.03 -47.01
CA LEU A 492 26.92 -0.27 -47.68
C LEU A 492 25.64 -1.10 -47.47
N LYS A 493 24.56 -0.50 -46.96
CA LYS A 493 23.30 -1.18 -46.58
C LYS A 493 23.47 -2.32 -45.55
N LYS A 494 24.60 -2.36 -44.84
CA LYS A 494 24.76 -3.25 -43.67
C LYS A 494 24.16 -2.57 -42.45
N THR A 495 23.24 -3.25 -41.80
CA THR A 495 22.63 -2.84 -40.55
C THR A 495 23.53 -3.25 -39.39
N VAL A 496 23.97 -2.29 -38.59
CA VAL A 496 24.72 -2.52 -37.35
C VAL A 496 23.81 -2.15 -36.18
N THR A 497 23.61 -3.08 -35.26
CA THR A 497 22.83 -2.86 -34.03
C THR A 497 23.80 -2.79 -32.86
N ASN A 498 23.86 -1.63 -32.22
CA ASN A 498 24.59 -1.41 -30.98
C ASN A 498 23.60 -1.48 -29.82
N VAL A 499 23.95 -2.24 -28.78
CA VAL A 499 23.15 -2.40 -27.57
C VAL A 499 23.97 -1.88 -26.40
N ASN A 500 23.44 -0.88 -25.70
CA ASN A 500 24.08 -0.25 -24.55
C ASN A 500 23.27 -0.56 -23.30
N ASP A 501 23.92 -1.05 -22.24
CA ASP A 501 23.29 -1.20 -20.93
C ASP A 501 23.11 0.17 -20.27
N ILE A 502 21.95 0.39 -19.67
CA ILE A 502 21.68 1.60 -18.88
C ILE A 502 22.07 1.31 -17.44
N THR A 503 23.19 1.87 -17.00
CA THR A 503 23.71 1.69 -15.63
C THR A 503 23.32 2.82 -14.68
N ASN A 504 22.86 3.97 -15.21
CA ASN A 504 22.44 5.12 -14.42
C ASN A 504 20.92 5.28 -14.48
N GLN A 505 20.26 5.22 -13.32
CA GLN A 505 18.80 5.35 -13.23
C GLN A 505 18.27 6.67 -13.81
N ASN A 506 19.06 7.75 -13.77
CA ASN A 506 18.64 9.03 -14.36
C ASN A 506 18.49 8.99 -15.89
N GLU A 507 19.07 7.98 -16.54
CA GLU A 507 18.91 7.75 -17.99
C GLU A 507 17.59 7.06 -18.34
N LEU A 508 16.87 6.52 -17.35
CA LEU A 508 15.52 5.98 -17.51
C LEU A 508 14.47 7.08 -17.65
N TYR A 509 14.76 8.30 -17.17
CA TYR A 509 13.84 9.43 -17.23
C TYR A 509 13.78 10.02 -18.64
N PHE A 510 12.58 10.49 -19.02
CA PHE A 510 12.36 11.14 -20.30
C PHE A 510 13.18 12.42 -20.40
N LYS A 511 13.98 12.56 -21.46
CA LYS A 511 14.89 13.70 -21.65
C LYS A 511 14.37 14.78 -22.61
N GLY A 512 13.22 14.55 -23.25
CA GLY A 512 12.74 15.41 -24.33
C GLY A 512 13.63 15.32 -25.59
N ARG A 513 13.09 15.71 -26.73
CA ARG A 513 13.84 16.00 -27.95
C ARG A 513 13.66 17.46 -28.33
#